data_AF-A0ABD3G737-F1
#
_entry.id   AF-A0ABD3G737-F1
#
_cell.length_a   1.000
_cell.length_b   1.000
_cell.length_c   1.000
_cell.angle_alpha   90.00
_cell.angle_beta   90.00
_cell.angle_gamma   90.00
#
_symmetry.space_group_name_H-M   'P 1'
#
loop_
_entity.id
_entity.type
_entity.pdbx_description
1 polymer ?
#
loop_
_entity_poly.entity_id
_entity_poly.type
_entity_poly.pdbx_seq_one_letter_code
_entity_poly.pdbx_strand_id
1 'polypeptide(L)'
;MHDVNPDNPVRHYLSTDKDPVWNMPSELTALATLTRRLLCDALDKRFFSRYYDLSAMEKTSYTLEMQLKLHPIWKKPKRNINAVVVLVFRQHGYTSQQSFDKLTKVNEKIRDQLRSVLSTVAEPIGLYDPEPSSTVSSSYFDPVVERDLPKSG
;
A
#
# COMPACT_ATOMS: atom_id res chain seq x y z
N MET A 1 0.96 2.98 16.44
CA MET A 1 2.07 2.76 15.51
C MET A 1 3.15 3.73 15.93
N HIS A 2 4.29 3.21 16.40
CA HIS A 2 5.41 4.06 16.79
C HIS A 2 6.08 4.62 15.55
N ASP A 3 6.60 5.82 15.68
CA ASP A 3 7.36 6.53 14.66
C ASP A 3 8.57 5.65 14.23
N VAL A 4 8.82 5.57 12.92
CA VAL A 4 9.87 4.71 12.31
C VAL A 4 11.29 5.24 12.60
N ASN A 5 11.42 6.33 13.35
CA ASN A 5 12.69 6.91 13.76
C ASN A 5 13.66 5.84 14.29
N PRO A 6 14.92 5.78 13.79
CA PRO A 6 15.94 4.85 14.27
C PRO A 6 16.20 4.92 15.78
N ASP A 7 15.94 6.07 16.41
CA ASP A 7 16.15 6.33 17.83
C ASP A 7 15.01 5.78 18.71
N ASN A 8 13.93 5.27 18.12
CA ASN A 8 12.85 4.66 18.89
C ASN A 8 13.14 3.18 19.19
N PRO A 9 12.66 2.63 20.32
CA PRO A 9 12.72 1.19 20.57
C PRO A 9 11.98 0.38 19.49
N VAL A 10 12.48 -0.82 19.19
CA VAL A 10 11.84 -1.75 18.25
C VAL A 10 11.24 -2.91 19.01
N ARG A 11 10.04 -3.33 18.62
CA ARG A 11 9.36 -4.45 19.26
C ARG A 11 10.18 -5.73 19.04
N HIS A 12 10.49 -6.43 20.12
CA HIS A 12 11.19 -7.72 20.03
C HIS A 12 10.29 -8.76 19.36
N TYR A 13 10.88 -9.70 18.60
CA TYR A 13 10.11 -10.70 17.83
C TYR A 13 9.32 -11.68 18.73
N LEU A 14 9.75 -11.85 19.99
CA LEU A 14 9.03 -12.63 21.01
C LEU A 14 7.91 -11.86 21.71
N SER A 15 7.73 -10.57 21.41
CA SER A 15 6.72 -9.75 22.07
C SER A 15 5.31 -10.21 21.69
N THR A 16 4.43 -10.28 22.69
CA THR A 16 2.99 -10.55 22.49
C THR A 16 2.17 -9.32 22.83
N ASP A 17 0.89 -9.33 22.49
CA ASP A 17 -0.02 -8.21 22.80
C ASP A 17 -0.32 -8.08 24.31
N LYS A 18 -0.15 -9.16 25.07
CA LYS A 18 -0.30 -9.17 26.52
C LYS A 18 0.99 -8.85 27.26
N ASP A 19 2.13 -9.13 26.62
CA ASP A 19 3.46 -8.90 27.17
C ASP A 19 4.37 -8.21 26.13
N PRO A 20 4.34 -6.87 26.08
CA PRO A 20 5.11 -6.10 25.13
C PRO A 20 6.58 -6.01 25.53
N VAL A 21 7.48 -6.56 24.71
CA VAL A 21 8.93 -6.52 24.90
C VAL A 21 9.55 -5.64 23.81
N TRP A 22 10.48 -4.78 24.20
CA TRP A 22 11.11 -3.79 23.33
C TRP A 22 12.63 -3.89 23.44
N ASN A 23 13.31 -3.81 22.29
CA ASN A 23 14.74 -3.60 22.21
C ASN A 23 15.02 -2.11 22.15
N MET A 24 15.81 -1.61 23.09
CA MET A 24 16.29 -0.24 23.08
C MET A 24 17.31 -0.05 21.94
N PRO A 25 17.43 1.16 21.35
CA PRO A 25 18.42 1.41 20.31
C PRO A 25 19.85 1.06 20.73
N SER A 26 20.19 1.29 22.01
CA SER A 26 21.49 0.97 22.60
C SER A 26 21.78 -0.53 22.70
N GLU A 27 20.76 -1.38 22.63
CA GLU A 27 20.87 -2.84 22.71
C GLU A 27 21.00 -3.49 21.33
N LEU A 28 20.86 -2.70 20.26
CA LEU A 28 20.97 -3.20 18.89
C LEU A 28 22.44 -3.40 18.51
N THR A 29 22.71 -4.49 17.79
CA THR A 29 24.03 -4.70 17.19
C THR A 29 24.34 -3.60 16.16
N ALA A 30 25.62 -3.41 15.85
CA ALA A 30 26.05 -2.45 14.82
C ALA A 30 25.40 -2.75 13.45
N LEU A 31 25.27 -4.04 13.08
CA LEU A 31 24.61 -4.46 11.85
C LEU A 31 23.11 -4.12 11.86
N ALA A 32 22.42 -4.39 12.97
CA ALA A 32 21.00 -4.08 13.11
C ALA A 32 20.76 -2.56 13.03
N THR A 33 21.59 -1.77 13.69
CA THR A 33 21.54 -0.30 13.66
C THR A 33 21.75 0.23 12.24
N LEU A 34 22.79 -0.24 11.55
CA LEU A 34 23.07 0.16 10.16
C LEU A 34 21.91 -0.21 9.22
N THR A 35 21.44 -1.45 9.33
CA THR A 35 20.33 -1.96 8.49
C THR A 35 19.07 -1.14 8.71
N ARG A 36 18.74 -0.86 9.97
CA ARG A 36 17.57 -0.05 10.32
C ARG A 36 17.64 1.33 9.68
N ARG A 37 18.78 2.02 9.81
CA ARG A 37 18.99 3.34 9.18
C ARG A 37 18.82 3.27 7.67
N LEU A 38 19.46 2.31 7.01
CA LEU A 38 19.36 2.14 5.55
C LEU A 38 17.92 1.87 5.09
N LEU A 39 17.17 1.06 5.83
CA LEU A 39 15.76 0.80 5.53
C LEU A 39 14.90 2.04 5.75
N CYS A 40 15.12 2.80 6.83
CA CYS A 40 14.40 4.04 7.08
C CYS A 40 14.64 5.04 5.94
N ASP A 41 15.90 5.27 5.57
CA ASP A 41 16.27 6.19 4.48
C ASP A 41 15.69 5.73 3.14
N ALA A 42 15.77 4.44 2.84
CA ALA A 42 15.26 3.88 1.59
C ALA A 42 13.73 3.98 1.50
N LEU A 43 13.02 3.65 2.59
CA LEU A 43 11.56 3.75 2.64
C LEU A 43 11.10 5.20 2.61
N ASP A 44 11.74 6.09 3.35
CA ASP A 44 11.40 7.51 3.35
C ASP A 44 11.57 8.10 1.96
N LYS A 45 12.75 7.92 1.36
CA LYS A 45 13.07 8.48 0.04
C LYS A 45 12.24 7.88 -1.10
N ARG A 46 12.06 6.56 -1.12
CA ARG A 46 11.44 5.86 -2.26
C ARG A 46 9.94 5.66 -2.11
N PHE A 47 9.43 5.60 -0.89
CA PHE A 47 8.03 5.34 -0.62
C PHE A 47 7.34 6.56 -0.01
N PHE A 48 7.79 7.06 1.15
CA PHE A 48 7.04 8.08 1.90
C PHE A 48 7.17 9.50 1.34
N SER A 49 8.20 9.79 0.54
CA SER A 49 8.37 11.05 -0.20
C SER A 49 7.14 11.45 -1.00
N ARG A 50 6.37 10.47 -1.47
CA ARG A 50 5.07 10.68 -2.14
C ARG A 50 4.09 11.53 -1.33
N TYR A 51 4.24 11.62 0.00
CA TYR A 51 3.32 12.35 0.85
C TYR A 51 3.81 13.77 1.18
N TYR A 52 5.13 14.01 1.20
CA TYR A 52 5.70 15.28 1.68
C TYR A 52 6.50 16.06 0.63
N ASP A 53 7.05 15.40 -0.39
CA ASP A 53 7.77 16.03 -1.49
C ASP A 53 6.78 16.41 -2.60
N LEU A 54 6.72 17.69 -2.95
CA LEU A 54 5.74 18.21 -3.91
C LEU A 54 5.87 17.60 -5.31
N SER A 55 7.10 17.35 -5.77
CA SER A 55 7.35 16.74 -7.08
C SER A 55 6.93 15.27 -7.10
N ALA A 56 7.20 14.53 -6.03
CA ALA A 56 6.77 13.14 -5.87
C ALA A 56 5.24 13.05 -5.73
N MET A 57 4.63 13.93 -4.94
CA MET A 57 3.18 14.01 -4.75
C MET A 57 2.46 14.18 -6.09
N GLU A 58 2.98 15.01 -6.99
CA GLU A 58 2.33 15.28 -8.27
C GLU A 58 2.34 14.07 -9.21
N LYS A 59 3.46 13.32 -9.22
CA LYS A 59 3.66 12.17 -10.11
C LYS A 59 3.05 10.87 -9.59
N THR A 60 2.61 10.83 -8.33
CA THR A 60 2.17 9.59 -7.68
C THR A 60 0.72 9.25 -8.04
N SER A 61 0.49 8.00 -8.44
CA SER A 61 -0.83 7.47 -8.81
C SER A 61 -1.71 7.02 -7.63
N TYR A 62 -1.13 6.95 -6.43
CA TYR A 62 -1.76 6.51 -5.18
C TYR A 62 -2.60 5.21 -5.28
N THR A 63 -2.20 4.29 -6.16
CA THR A 63 -2.96 3.07 -6.44
C THR A 63 -3.14 2.20 -5.21
N LEU A 64 -2.11 2.05 -4.38
CA LEU A 64 -2.17 1.30 -3.15
C LEU A 64 -3.19 1.92 -2.18
N GLU A 65 -3.17 3.25 -2.03
CA GLU A 65 -4.05 3.99 -1.15
C GLU A 65 -5.51 3.87 -1.62
N MET A 66 -5.75 3.89 -2.93
CA MET A 66 -7.05 3.59 -3.52
C MET A 66 -7.53 2.17 -3.17
N GLN A 67 -6.68 1.15 -3.38
CA GLN A 67 -7.01 -0.24 -3.05
C GLN A 67 -7.31 -0.41 -1.55
N LEU A 68 -6.48 0.18 -0.68
CA LEU A 68 -6.70 0.15 0.76
C LEU A 68 -8.01 0.84 1.14
N LYS A 69 -8.40 1.95 0.51
CA LYS A 69 -9.69 2.62 0.80
C LYS A 69 -10.91 1.79 0.40
N LEU A 70 -10.78 0.93 -0.61
CA LEU A 70 -11.87 0.04 -1.04
C LEU A 70 -12.00 -1.20 -0.13
N HIS A 71 -10.93 -1.60 0.55
CA HIS A 71 -10.92 -2.81 1.37
C HIS A 71 -11.75 -2.65 2.67
N PRO A 72 -12.69 -3.56 3.00
CA PRO A 72 -13.58 -3.44 4.16
C PRO A 72 -12.86 -3.25 5.52
N ILE A 73 -11.74 -3.94 5.73
CA ILE A 73 -10.91 -3.83 6.95
C ILE A 73 -10.36 -2.40 7.16
N TRP A 74 -10.06 -1.70 6.07
CA TRP A 74 -9.39 -0.41 6.06
C TRP A 74 -10.37 0.78 6.07
N LYS A 75 -11.68 0.50 6.07
CA LYS A 75 -12.74 1.48 6.39
C LYS A 75 -12.70 1.93 7.85
N LYS A 76 -11.94 1.25 8.74
CA LYS A 76 -11.76 1.65 10.15
C LYS A 76 -10.61 2.66 10.31
N PRO A 77 -10.85 3.86 10.87
CA PRO A 77 -9.90 4.97 10.85
C PRO A 77 -8.63 4.78 11.69
N LYS A 78 -8.65 3.94 12.74
CA LYS A 78 -7.51 3.78 13.65
C LYS A 78 -6.31 3.01 13.07
N ARG A 79 -6.53 2.23 12.01
CA ARG A 79 -5.49 1.42 11.35
C ARG A 79 -5.36 1.76 9.87
N ASN A 80 -5.90 2.90 9.43
CA ASN A 80 -5.88 3.24 8.01
C ASN A 80 -4.55 3.88 7.61
N ILE A 81 -4.30 3.95 6.30
CA ILE A 81 -3.11 4.58 5.73
C ILE A 81 -2.93 6.03 6.18
N ASN A 82 -4.01 6.74 6.53
CA ASN A 82 -3.94 8.12 7.01
C ASN A 82 -3.13 8.23 8.31
N ALA A 83 -3.17 7.22 9.20
CA ALA A 83 -2.35 7.21 10.41
C ALA A 83 -0.86 7.18 10.07
N VAL A 84 -0.47 6.42 9.04
CA VAL A 84 0.91 6.37 8.54
C VAL A 84 1.30 7.71 7.92
N VAL A 85 0.45 8.29 7.08
CA VAL A 85 0.70 9.58 6.41
C VAL A 85 0.89 10.71 7.43
N VAL A 86 0.09 10.75 8.51
CA VAL A 86 0.26 11.74 9.59
C VAL A 86 1.57 11.54 10.33
N LEU A 87 2.00 10.29 10.57
CA LEU A 87 3.30 10.02 11.20
C LEU A 87 4.44 10.52 10.32
N VAL A 88 4.38 10.28 9.01
CA VAL A 88 5.36 10.81 8.04
C VAL A 88 5.41 12.33 8.12
N PHE A 89 4.28 13.02 8.14
CA PHE A 89 4.29 14.49 8.27
C PHE A 89 4.94 14.95 9.58
N ARG A 90 4.66 14.29 10.70
CA ARG A 90 5.27 14.66 11.97
C ARG A 90 6.79 14.45 11.97
N GLN A 91 7.27 13.37 11.35
CA GLN A 91 8.71 13.10 11.19
C GLN A 91 9.41 14.19 10.38
N HIS A 92 8.73 14.79 9.41
CA HIS A 92 9.22 15.90 8.58
C HIS A 92 8.98 17.28 9.20
N GLY A 93 8.71 17.36 10.51
CA GLY A 93 8.64 18.61 11.27
C GLY A 93 7.31 19.36 11.18
N TYR A 94 6.27 18.75 10.60
CA TYR A 94 4.95 19.39 10.57
C TYR A 94 4.24 19.27 11.92
N THR A 95 3.60 20.36 12.35
CA THR A 95 2.74 20.34 13.54
C THR A 95 1.54 19.41 13.35
N SER A 96 0.87 19.05 14.44
CA SER A 96 -0.35 18.23 14.38
C SER A 96 -1.39 18.82 13.43
N GLN A 97 -1.64 20.13 13.49
CA GLN A 97 -2.62 20.80 12.63
C GLN A 97 -2.21 20.74 11.16
N GLN A 98 -0.97 21.13 10.85
CA GLN A 98 -0.45 21.09 9.47
C GLN A 98 -0.46 19.67 8.88
N SER A 99 -0.19 18.66 9.70
CA SER A 99 -0.26 17.25 9.29
C SER A 99 -1.68 16.84 8.89
N PHE A 100 -2.71 17.29 9.62
CA PHE A 100 -4.10 17.03 9.27
C PHE A 100 -4.53 17.79 8.00
N ASP A 101 -4.12 19.05 7.85
CA ASP A 101 -4.44 19.85 6.66
C ASP A 101 -3.81 19.23 5.40
N LYS A 102 -2.55 18.79 5.48
CA LYS A 102 -1.88 18.08 4.39
C LYS A 102 -2.50 16.72 4.11
N LEU A 103 -2.89 15.98 5.16
CA LEU A 103 -3.60 14.72 5.01
C LEU A 103 -4.91 14.92 4.23
N THR A 104 -5.64 16.01 4.45
CA THR A 104 -6.86 16.33 3.70
C THR A 104 -6.55 16.47 2.21
N LYS A 105 -5.48 17.20 1.85
CA LYS A 105 -5.04 17.35 0.45
C LYS A 105 -4.65 16.02 -0.21
N VAL A 106 -3.92 15.16 0.50
CA VAL A 106 -3.59 13.81 0.02
C VAL A 106 -4.86 13.00 -0.22
N ASN A 107 -5.83 13.06 0.70
CA ASN A 107 -7.11 12.37 0.53
C ASN A 107 -7.98 12.92 -0.60
N GLU A 108 -7.92 14.22 -0.88
CA GLU A 108 -8.55 14.83 -2.06
C GLU A 108 -7.95 14.25 -3.34
N LYS A 109 -6.62 14.29 -3.48
CA LYS A 109 -5.94 13.75 -4.66
C LYS A 109 -6.25 12.25 -4.88
N ILE A 110 -6.26 11.46 -3.81
CA ILE A 110 -6.64 10.03 -3.89
C ILE A 110 -8.10 9.87 -4.35
N ARG A 111 -9.03 10.67 -3.82
CA ARG A 111 -10.45 10.61 -4.20
C ARG A 111 -10.65 11.02 -5.65
N ASP A 112 -9.98 12.05 -6.11
CA ASP A 112 -10.11 12.56 -7.47
C ASP A 112 -9.55 11.56 -8.49
N GLN A 113 -8.40 10.94 -8.19
CA GLN A 113 -7.86 9.84 -8.99
C GLN A 113 -8.80 8.63 -9.00
N LEU A 114 -9.35 8.24 -7.85
CA LEU A 114 -10.29 7.12 -7.77
C LEU A 114 -11.55 7.40 -8.59
N ARG A 115 -12.11 8.62 -8.50
CA ARG A 115 -13.26 9.03 -9.31
C ARG A 115 -12.94 8.98 -10.80
N SER A 116 -11.77 9.48 -11.20
CA SER A 116 -11.33 9.45 -12.60
C SER A 116 -11.25 8.01 -13.14
N VAL A 117 -10.69 7.08 -12.36
CA VAL A 117 -10.63 5.66 -12.77
C VAL A 117 -12.04 5.08 -12.86
N LEU A 118 -12.89 5.34 -11.86
CA LEU A 118 -14.26 4.82 -11.84
C LEU A 118 -15.11 5.39 -12.98
N SER A 119 -14.96 6.66 -13.35
CA SER A 119 -15.67 7.24 -14.50
C SER A 119 -15.23 6.59 -15.80
N THR A 120 -13.92 6.36 -15.99
CA THR A 120 -13.41 5.66 -17.19
C THR A 120 -13.95 4.24 -17.31
N VAL A 121 -14.18 3.54 -16.19
CA VAL A 121 -14.72 2.17 -16.19
C VAL A 121 -16.25 2.13 -16.25
N ALA A 122 -16.92 3.15 -15.70
CA ALA A 122 -18.39 3.21 -15.64
C ALA A 122 -19.04 3.72 -16.93
N GLU A 123 -18.29 4.42 -17.79
CA GLU A 123 -18.77 4.68 -19.14
C GLU A 123 -18.90 3.34 -19.89
N PRO A 124 -20.08 3.03 -20.46
CA PRO A 124 -20.23 1.82 -21.24
C PRO A 124 -19.21 1.87 -22.37
N ILE A 125 -18.33 0.87 -22.44
CA ILE A 125 -17.61 0.56 -23.68
C ILE A 125 -18.71 0.50 -24.74
N GLY A 126 -18.74 1.50 -25.61
CA GLY A 126 -19.86 1.70 -26.52
C GLY A 126 -20.19 0.39 -27.20
N LEU A 127 -21.48 0.07 -27.23
CA LEU A 127 -22.08 -0.99 -28.02
C LEU A 127 -21.61 -0.84 -29.48
N TYR A 128 -20.48 -1.47 -29.81
CA TYR A 128 -20.18 -1.86 -31.18
C TYR A 128 -20.56 -3.32 -31.29
N ASP A 129 -21.82 -3.54 -31.64
CA ASP A 129 -22.22 -4.70 -32.43
C ASP A 129 -23.11 -4.17 -33.56
N PRO A 130 -22.75 -4.53 -34.80
CA PRO A 130 -23.65 -5.41 -35.51
C PRO A 130 -22.92 -6.68 -35.99
N GLU A 131 -23.22 -7.81 -35.35
CA GLU A 131 -23.14 -9.15 -35.95
C GLU A 131 -24.29 -9.34 -36.98
N PRO A 132 -24.26 -10.31 -37.93
CA PRO A 132 -23.42 -11.53 -37.99
C PRO A 132 -22.89 -11.92 -39.40
N SER A 133 -22.15 -13.05 -39.46
CA SER A 133 -21.81 -13.93 -40.64
C SER A 133 -20.32 -13.90 -41.02
N SER A 134 -19.52 -14.98 -41.03
CA SER A 134 -19.82 -16.42 -41.05
C SER A 134 -18.57 -17.24 -40.66
N THR A 135 -18.80 -18.36 -39.97
CA THR A 135 -17.99 -19.60 -39.92
C THR A 135 -16.46 -19.50 -39.86
N VAL A 136 -15.87 -19.79 -38.70
CA VAL A 136 -14.67 -20.64 -38.64
C VAL A 136 -14.82 -21.66 -37.50
N SER A 137 -14.53 -22.91 -37.87
CA SER A 137 -14.71 -24.16 -37.16
C SER A 137 -14.13 -24.19 -35.74
N SER A 138 -14.91 -24.76 -34.83
CA SER A 138 -14.53 -25.13 -33.48
C SER A 138 -13.50 -26.27 -33.52
N SER A 139 -12.24 -25.95 -33.25
CA SER A 139 -11.26 -26.93 -32.77
C SER A 139 -10.16 -26.17 -32.03
N TYR A 140 -10.25 -26.10 -30.70
CA TYR A 140 -9.12 -26.12 -29.76
C TYR A 140 -9.62 -25.81 -28.35
N PHE A 141 -10.20 -26.80 -27.69
CA PHE A 141 -10.21 -26.91 -26.24
C PHE A 141 -10.00 -28.39 -25.91
N ASP A 142 -8.74 -28.77 -25.75
CA ASP A 142 -8.41 -30.03 -25.09
C ASP A 142 -8.65 -29.84 -23.58
N PRO A 143 -9.45 -30.68 -22.92
CA PRO A 143 -9.55 -30.67 -21.48
C PRO A 143 -8.23 -31.18 -20.87
N VAL A 144 -7.70 -30.42 -19.90
CA VAL A 144 -6.55 -30.82 -19.09
C VAL A 144 -6.92 -32.13 -18.37
N VAL A 145 -6.30 -33.23 -18.82
CA VAL A 145 -6.39 -34.54 -18.16
C VAL A 145 -5.73 -34.45 -16.79
N GLU A 146 -6.55 -34.64 -15.76
CA GLU A 146 -6.16 -34.86 -14.38
C GLU A 146 -5.25 -36.11 -14.34
N ARG A 147 -3.96 -35.91 -14.03
CA ARG A 147 -2.99 -37.01 -13.96
C ARG A 147 -3.11 -37.69 -12.60
N ASP A 148 -3.68 -38.88 -12.61
CA ASP A 148 -3.63 -39.83 -11.48
C ASP A 148 -2.17 -40.14 -11.12
N LEU A 149 -1.86 -40.00 -9.83
CA LEU A 149 -0.60 -40.42 -9.22
C LEU A 149 -0.46 -41.95 -9.28
N PRO A 150 0.74 -42.49 -9.60
CA PRO A 150 0.95 -43.92 -9.60
C PRO A 150 0.95 -44.48 -8.17
N LYS A 151 0.09 -45.47 -7.93
CA LYS A 151 0.26 -46.41 -6.81
C LYS A 151 1.48 -47.27 -7.11
N SER A 152 2.50 -47.18 -6.28
CA SER A 152 3.64 -48.10 -6.30
C SER A 152 3.56 -49.03 -5.08
N GLY A 153 3.53 -50.33 -5.38
CA GLY A 153 4.12 -51.42 -4.59
C GLY A 153 3.55 -51.68 -3.22
#